data_AF-A0A9W8GUC5-F1
#
_entry.id   AF-A0A9W8GUC5-F1
#
_cell.length_a   1.000
_cell.length_b   1.000
_cell.length_c   1.000
_cell.angle_alpha   90.00
_cell.angle_beta   90.00
_cell.angle_gamma   90.00
#
_symmetry.space_group_name_H-M   'P 1'
#
loop_
_entity.id
_entity.type
_entity.pdbx_description
1 polymer ?
#
loop_
_entity_poly.entity_id
_entity_poly.type
_entity_poly.pdbx_seq_one_letter_code
_entity_poly.pdbx_strand_id
1 'polypeptide(L)'
;MKLTGILFAALTLGSAVFAGKFSPVADEFKHNDELKVECAQLGEQGGELSNSDGSLRWISPTCVETHKPLALYYGRDGPIQCSVKAEDTFHETMLRAITFDRALRCRVARNKLKFAQYMEFSVRVEGVRVRGGKTVMRRIAGNFNAVFHGLQGNLVSGSIYPVMDQPLPETVSGVTTMQFNQKWYEGTGLS
;
A
#
# COMPACT_ATOMS: atom_id res chain seq x y z
N MET A 1 82.60 7.82 -21.27
CA MET A 1 81.61 6.74 -21.51
C MET A 1 81.04 6.30 -20.17
N LYS A 2 79.71 6.14 -20.09
CA LYS A 2 78.90 5.53 -19.00
C LYS A 2 78.71 6.38 -17.74
N LEU A 3 77.53 6.44 -17.10
CA LEU A 3 76.14 6.21 -17.51
C LEU A 3 75.31 6.88 -16.39
N THR A 4 74.43 7.81 -16.74
CA THR A 4 73.49 8.48 -15.83
C THR A 4 72.41 7.48 -15.39
N GLY A 5 72.31 7.21 -14.09
CA GLY A 5 71.25 6.38 -13.50
C GLY A 5 70.11 7.26 -12.99
N ILE A 6 68.98 7.27 -13.72
CA ILE A 6 67.73 7.91 -13.30
C ILE A 6 66.90 6.87 -12.55
N LEU A 7 66.69 7.08 -11.25
CA LEU A 7 65.76 6.29 -10.44
C LEU A 7 64.35 6.88 -10.60
N PHE A 8 63.47 6.20 -11.35
CA PHE A 8 62.03 6.46 -11.35
C PHE A 8 61.38 5.61 -10.26
N ALA A 9 60.95 6.23 -9.15
CA ALA A 9 60.11 5.59 -8.15
C ALA A 9 58.64 5.75 -8.58
N ALA A 10 58.01 4.65 -9.00
CA ALA A 10 56.59 4.60 -9.32
C ALA A 10 55.77 4.50 -8.01
N LEU A 11 55.10 5.59 -7.63
CA LEU A 11 54.03 5.55 -6.62
C LEU A 11 52.78 4.92 -7.26
N THR A 12 52.51 3.66 -6.94
CA THR A 12 51.21 3.05 -7.22
C THR A 12 50.24 3.42 -6.09
N LEU A 13 49.37 4.38 -6.36
CA LEU A 13 48.19 4.68 -5.54
C LEU A 13 47.22 3.49 -5.65
N GLY A 14 47.29 2.57 -4.69
CA GLY A 14 46.33 1.50 -4.54
C GLY A 14 44.99 2.07 -4.08
N SER A 15 44.02 2.14 -4.99
CA SER A 15 42.62 2.42 -4.66
C SER A 15 42.07 1.26 -3.84
N ALA A 16 42.03 1.41 -2.52
CA ALA A 16 41.29 0.51 -1.64
C ALA A 16 39.79 0.65 -1.95
N VAL A 17 39.27 -0.24 -2.79
CA VAL A 17 37.84 -0.42 -2.97
C VAL A 17 37.30 -0.99 -1.67
N PHE A 18 36.72 -0.15 -0.83
CA PHE A 18 35.88 -0.58 0.28
C PHE A 18 34.64 -1.26 -0.30
N ALA A 19 34.75 -2.56 -0.61
CA ALA A 19 33.60 -3.42 -0.79
C ALA A 19 32.99 -3.67 0.60
N GLY A 20 32.29 -2.65 1.12
CA GLY A 20 31.41 -2.82 2.26
C GLY A 20 30.37 -3.87 1.87
N LYS A 21 30.48 -5.08 2.44
CA LYS A 21 29.41 -6.06 2.38
C LYS A 21 28.21 -5.43 3.08
N PHE A 22 27.23 -4.95 2.31
CA PHE A 22 25.88 -4.74 2.81
C PHE A 22 25.40 -6.10 3.29
N SER A 23 25.44 -6.33 4.60
CA SER A 23 24.63 -7.40 5.19
C SER A 23 23.19 -7.10 4.82
N PRO A 24 22.42 -8.06 4.26
CA PRO A 24 21.00 -7.87 4.05
C PRO A 24 20.40 -7.51 5.41
N VAL A 25 19.86 -6.31 5.53
CA VAL A 25 19.22 -5.87 6.76
C VAL A 25 18.04 -6.83 6.94
N ALA A 26 17.99 -7.55 8.07
CA ALA A 26 17.00 -8.60 8.32
C ALA A 26 15.53 -8.10 8.29
N ASP A 27 15.34 -6.79 8.12
CA ASP A 27 14.10 -6.05 8.24
C ASP A 27 13.61 -5.47 6.91
N GLU A 28 14.20 -5.89 5.79
CA GLU A 28 13.75 -5.57 4.44
C GLU A 28 12.57 -6.46 4.00
N PHE A 29 11.63 -5.88 3.25
CA PHE A 29 10.67 -6.69 2.52
C PHE A 29 11.36 -7.48 1.41
N LYS A 30 10.93 -8.73 1.28
CA LYS A 30 11.23 -9.66 0.21
C LYS A 30 10.03 -9.72 -0.71
N HIS A 31 10.30 -10.12 -1.95
CA HIS A 31 9.26 -10.35 -2.93
C HIS A 31 8.17 -11.29 -2.36
N ASN A 32 6.90 -10.94 -2.56
CA ASN A 32 5.69 -11.57 -2.04
C ASN A 32 5.41 -11.42 -0.54
N ASP A 33 6.15 -10.61 0.20
CA ASP A 33 5.73 -10.28 1.56
C ASP A 33 4.40 -9.51 1.59
N GLU A 34 3.57 -9.80 2.58
CA GLU A 34 2.27 -9.15 2.79
C GLU A 34 2.45 -7.71 3.30
N LEU A 35 1.84 -6.76 2.59
CA LEU A 35 1.71 -5.35 2.94
C LEU A 35 0.29 -5.11 3.46
N LYS A 36 0.08 -5.25 4.77
CA LYS A 36 -1.23 -5.02 5.39
C LYS A 36 -1.69 -3.58 5.17
N VAL A 37 -2.87 -3.41 4.60
CA VAL A 37 -3.49 -2.11 4.38
C VAL A 37 -4.38 -1.76 5.57
N GLU A 38 -4.14 -0.62 6.19
CA GLU A 38 -4.96 -0.12 7.29
C GLU A 38 -5.48 1.28 6.95
N CYS A 39 -6.72 1.60 7.29
CA CYS A 39 -7.28 2.94 7.10
C CYS A 39 -7.82 3.51 8.41
N ALA A 40 -7.80 4.83 8.53
CA ALA A 40 -8.36 5.55 9.65
C ALA A 40 -9.87 5.31 9.71
N GLN A 41 -10.36 4.88 10.87
CA GLN A 41 -11.78 4.67 11.09
C GLN A 41 -12.50 6.03 11.11
N LEU A 42 -13.62 6.13 10.40
CA LEU A 42 -14.48 7.31 10.44
C LEU A 42 -15.62 7.13 11.43
N GLY A 43 -15.84 8.15 12.27
CA GLY A 43 -16.97 8.23 13.19
C GLY A 43 -18.26 8.65 12.48
N GLU A 44 -19.38 8.64 13.22
CA GLU A 44 -20.71 8.97 12.68
C GLU A 44 -20.81 10.38 12.08
N GLN A 45 -19.98 11.31 12.56
CA GLN A 45 -19.91 12.69 12.07
C GLN A 45 -18.90 12.87 10.91
N GLY A 46 -18.28 11.79 10.42
CA GLY A 46 -17.29 11.82 9.33
C GLY A 46 -15.86 12.19 9.75
N GLY A 47 -15.64 12.50 11.03
CA GLY A 47 -14.32 12.71 11.62
C GLY A 47 -13.52 11.41 11.79
N GLU A 48 -12.19 11.49 11.71
CA GLU A 48 -11.30 10.36 12.02
C GLU A 48 -11.35 10.06 13.53
N LEU A 49 -11.50 8.80 13.91
CA LEU A 49 -11.51 8.38 15.31
C LEU A 49 -10.09 8.21 15.83
N SER A 50 -9.88 8.55 17.09
CA SER A 50 -8.62 8.34 17.80
C SER A 50 -8.78 7.32 18.92
N ASN A 51 -7.68 6.65 19.27
CA ASN A 51 -7.56 5.82 20.45
C ASN A 51 -7.36 6.70 21.70
N SER A 52 -7.36 6.08 22.88
CA SER A 52 -7.20 6.80 24.16
C SER A 52 -5.84 7.49 24.31
N ASP A 53 -4.82 7.05 23.57
CA ASP A 53 -3.49 7.66 23.51
C ASP A 53 -3.39 8.83 22.52
N GLY A 54 -4.50 9.20 21.86
CA GLY A 54 -4.55 10.25 20.85
C GLY A 54 -4.07 9.83 19.46
N SER A 55 -3.60 8.59 19.27
CA SER A 55 -3.26 8.06 17.94
C SER A 55 -4.53 7.78 17.13
N LEU A 56 -4.46 7.90 15.80
CA LEU A 56 -5.58 7.52 14.94
C LEU A 56 -5.91 6.03 15.11
N ARG A 57 -7.20 5.69 15.07
CA ARG A 57 -7.66 4.32 15.08
C ARG A 57 -7.60 3.75 13.67
N TRP A 58 -6.63 2.87 13.45
CA TRP A 58 -6.40 2.18 12.19
C TRP A 58 -7.12 0.85 12.15
N ILE A 59 -7.88 0.60 11.10
CA ILE A 59 -8.64 -0.62 10.87
C ILE A 59 -8.28 -1.22 9.51
N SER A 60 -8.28 -2.54 9.42
CA SER A 60 -8.16 -3.28 8.16
C SER A 60 -9.38 -4.17 8.04
N PRO A 61 -10.00 -4.29 6.85
CA PRO A 61 -11.05 -5.27 6.67
C PRO A 61 -10.48 -6.68 6.78
N THR A 62 -11.31 -7.62 7.21
CA THR A 62 -11.00 -9.05 7.11
C THR A 62 -11.63 -9.61 5.85
N CYS A 63 -10.81 -10.14 4.93
CA CYS A 63 -11.30 -10.68 3.68
C CYS A 63 -12.04 -12.01 3.91
N VAL A 64 -13.25 -12.12 3.37
CA VAL A 64 -14.09 -13.32 3.49
C VAL A 64 -13.41 -14.55 2.89
N GLU A 65 -12.67 -14.38 1.80
CA GLU A 65 -12.04 -15.49 1.07
C GLU A 65 -10.87 -16.12 1.82
N THR A 66 -10.10 -15.31 2.55
CA THR A 66 -8.83 -15.74 3.17
C THR A 66 -8.89 -15.77 4.68
N HIS A 67 -9.93 -15.19 5.29
CA HIS A 67 -10.02 -14.92 6.72
C HIS A 67 -8.82 -14.15 7.29
N LYS A 68 -8.11 -13.41 6.45
CA LYS A 68 -6.98 -12.57 6.81
C LYS A 68 -7.28 -11.09 6.55
N PRO A 69 -6.56 -10.16 7.22
CA PRO A 69 -6.60 -8.75 6.86
C PRO A 69 -6.28 -8.53 5.38
N LEU A 70 -6.86 -7.50 4.77
CA LEU A 70 -6.48 -7.06 3.43
C LEU A 70 -4.97 -6.78 3.37
N ALA A 71 -4.30 -7.49 2.47
CA ALA A 71 -2.89 -7.33 2.21
C ALA A 71 -2.64 -7.18 0.70
N LEU A 72 -1.76 -6.23 0.40
CA LEU A 72 -1.07 -6.12 -0.88
C LEU A 72 0.26 -6.89 -0.80
N TYR A 73 1.03 -6.96 -1.88
CA TYR A 73 2.25 -7.79 -1.89
C TYR A 73 3.48 -7.02 -2.35
N TYR A 74 4.57 -7.03 -1.59
CA TYR A 74 5.81 -6.38 -2.01
C TYR A 74 6.38 -7.04 -3.26
N GLY A 75 6.74 -6.24 -4.27
CA GLY A 75 7.42 -6.75 -5.47
C GLY A 75 6.54 -7.45 -6.50
N ARG A 76 5.21 -7.51 -6.31
CA ARG A 76 4.31 -8.36 -7.10
C ARG A 76 3.33 -7.55 -7.95
N ASP A 77 3.14 -7.98 -9.19
CA ASP A 77 2.03 -7.55 -10.04
C ASP A 77 0.86 -8.54 -9.94
N GLY A 78 -0.36 -8.03 -10.04
CA GLY A 78 -1.54 -8.87 -10.29
C GLY A 78 -2.79 -8.46 -9.53
N PRO A 79 -3.91 -9.16 -9.80
CA PRO A 79 -5.17 -8.90 -9.14
C PRO A 79 -5.16 -9.46 -7.71
N ILE A 80 -5.80 -8.72 -6.81
CA ILE A 80 -6.04 -9.10 -5.42
C ILE A 80 -7.51 -8.87 -5.14
N GLN A 81 -8.18 -9.85 -4.56
CA GLN A 81 -9.59 -9.75 -4.20
C GLN A 81 -9.75 -9.83 -2.69
N CYS A 82 -10.62 -8.97 -2.16
CA CYS A 82 -11.02 -8.99 -0.76
C CYS A 82 -12.49 -8.62 -0.66
N SER A 83 -13.31 -9.59 -0.27
CA SER A 83 -14.72 -9.35 0.03
C SER A 83 -14.91 -9.06 1.51
N VAL A 84 -15.75 -8.07 1.81
CA VAL A 84 -16.00 -7.56 3.16
C VAL A 84 -17.49 -7.63 3.43
N LYS A 85 -17.86 -8.12 4.62
CA LYS A 85 -19.26 -8.20 5.01
C LYS A 85 -19.81 -6.84 5.42
N ALA A 86 -21.13 -6.63 5.30
CA ALA A 86 -21.77 -5.36 5.58
C ALA A 86 -21.64 -4.95 7.05
N GLU A 87 -21.60 -5.93 7.96
CA GLU A 87 -21.39 -5.76 9.39
C GLU A 87 -19.94 -5.44 9.79
N ASP A 88 -19.00 -5.49 8.86
CA ASP A 88 -17.60 -5.15 9.14
C ASP A 88 -17.46 -3.63 9.35
N THR A 89 -16.73 -3.23 10.40
CA THR A 89 -16.48 -1.82 10.72
C THR A 89 -15.78 -1.07 9.59
N PHE A 90 -14.96 -1.75 8.79
CA PHE A 90 -14.34 -1.18 7.61
C PHE A 90 -15.37 -0.87 6.51
N HIS A 91 -16.36 -1.74 6.34
CA HIS A 91 -17.46 -1.49 5.40
C HIS A 91 -18.27 -0.25 5.78
N GLU A 92 -18.63 -0.09 7.05
CA GLU A 92 -19.28 1.14 7.54
C GLU A 92 -18.41 2.39 7.31
N THR A 93 -17.10 2.26 7.52
CA THR A 93 -16.14 3.35 7.30
C THR A 93 -16.12 3.80 5.84
N MET A 94 -16.14 2.86 4.89
CA MET A 94 -16.25 3.16 3.46
C MET A 94 -17.56 3.89 3.12
N LEU A 95 -18.69 3.43 3.67
CA LEU A 95 -19.98 4.09 3.48
C LEU A 95 -19.99 5.52 4.04
N ARG A 96 -19.37 5.75 5.20
CA ARG A 96 -19.21 7.09 5.78
C ARG A 96 -18.34 7.97 4.90
N ALA A 97 -17.23 7.45 4.36
CA ALA A 97 -16.39 8.18 3.41
C ALA A 97 -17.19 8.69 2.20
N ILE A 98 -18.01 7.83 1.60
CA ILE A 98 -18.92 8.20 0.50
C ILE A 98 -19.98 9.22 0.96
N THR A 99 -20.52 9.06 2.17
CA THR A 99 -21.60 9.92 2.70
C THR A 99 -21.12 11.34 2.93
N PHE A 100 -19.89 11.49 3.44
CA PHE A 100 -19.28 12.78 3.75
C PHE A 100 -18.33 13.31 2.65
N ASP A 101 -18.30 12.66 1.48
CA ASP A 101 -17.39 12.98 0.37
C ASP A 101 -15.94 13.18 0.81
N ARG A 102 -15.43 12.21 1.57
CA ARG A 102 -14.10 12.25 2.18
C ARG A 102 -13.27 11.03 1.73
N ALA A 103 -12.01 11.28 1.38
CA ALA A 103 -11.05 10.21 1.15
C ALA A 103 -10.67 9.53 2.47
N LEU A 104 -10.52 8.20 2.44
CA LEU A 104 -9.98 7.44 3.56
C LEU A 104 -8.47 7.65 3.63
N ARG A 105 -7.97 8.07 4.78
CA ARG A 105 -6.54 8.04 5.06
C ARG A 105 -6.14 6.60 5.34
N CYS A 106 -5.32 6.02 4.49
CA CYS A 106 -4.83 4.66 4.60
C CYS A 106 -3.32 4.64 4.75
N ARG A 107 -2.78 3.51 5.19
CA ARG A 107 -1.36 3.31 5.40
C ARG A 107 -0.94 1.86 5.20
N VAL A 108 0.33 1.69 4.90
CA VAL A 108 1.05 0.41 4.88
C VAL A 108 2.43 0.58 5.52
N ALA A 109 2.99 -0.48 6.07
CA ALA A 109 4.35 -0.43 6.59
C ALA A 109 5.36 -0.21 5.46
N ARG A 110 6.40 0.60 5.72
CA ARG A 110 7.46 0.89 4.73
C ARG A 110 8.51 -0.22 4.66
N ASN A 111 8.72 -0.93 5.75
CA ASN A 111 9.63 -2.07 5.87
C ASN A 111 9.19 -2.96 7.03
N LYS A 112 9.93 -4.02 7.34
CA LYS A 112 9.63 -4.95 8.44
C LYS A 112 10.15 -4.48 9.81
N LEU A 113 10.74 -3.28 9.91
CA LEU A 113 11.34 -2.81 11.16
C LEU A 113 10.28 -2.69 12.28
N LYS A 114 10.70 -3.05 13.50
CA LYS A 114 9.86 -3.06 14.71
C LYS A 114 9.29 -1.70 15.12
N PHE A 115 9.89 -0.59 14.65
CA PHE A 115 9.33 0.76 14.76
C PHE A 115 8.71 1.12 13.42
N ALA A 116 7.52 0.59 13.16
CA ALA A 116 6.88 0.64 11.84
C ALA A 116 6.76 2.09 11.35
N GLN A 117 7.64 2.47 10.42
CA GLN A 117 7.46 3.66 9.62
C GLN A 117 6.35 3.34 8.63
N TYR A 118 5.22 4.04 8.73
CA TYR A 118 4.12 3.86 7.81
C TYR A 118 4.23 4.86 6.67
N MET A 119 3.86 4.42 5.47
CA MET A 119 3.56 5.30 4.36
C MET A 119 2.06 5.49 4.32
N GLU A 120 1.61 6.73 4.47
CA GLU A 120 0.20 7.09 4.35
C GLU A 120 -0.14 7.48 2.91
N PHE A 121 -1.38 7.18 2.51
CA PHE A 121 -1.94 7.58 1.22
C PHE A 121 -3.46 7.75 1.37
N SER A 122 -4.05 8.59 0.53
CA SER A 122 -5.50 8.82 0.52
C SER A 122 -6.18 7.93 -0.50
N VAL A 123 -7.24 7.24 -0.09
CA VAL A 123 -8.06 6.38 -0.95
C VAL A 123 -9.45 6.98 -1.06
N ARG A 124 -9.81 7.45 -2.25
CA ARG A 124 -11.19 7.88 -2.50
C ARG A 124 -12.04 6.65 -2.76
N VAL A 125 -13.14 6.54 -2.02
CA VAL A 125 -14.13 5.48 -2.21
C VAL A 125 -15.33 6.11 -2.86
N GLU A 126 -15.76 5.56 -3.98
CA GLU A 126 -16.85 6.11 -4.77
C GLU A 126 -18.10 5.28 -4.61
N GLY A 127 -19.25 5.97 -4.60
CA GLY A 127 -20.56 5.35 -4.53
C GLY A 127 -21.20 5.28 -5.91
N VAL A 128 -21.55 4.09 -6.38
CA VAL A 128 -22.35 3.93 -7.60
C VAL A 128 -23.82 3.88 -7.23
N ARG A 129 -24.61 4.69 -7.93
CA ARG A 129 -26.07 4.67 -7.83
C ARG A 129 -26.60 3.50 -8.64
N VAL A 130 -27.10 2.47 -7.97
CA VAL A 130 -27.79 1.37 -8.66
C VAL A 130 -29.29 1.65 -8.64
N ARG A 131 -29.90 1.63 -9.83
CA ARG A 131 -31.37 1.68 -9.97
C ARG A 131 -31.92 0.32 -9.54
N GLY A 132 -32.29 0.21 -8.26
CA GLY A 132 -32.95 -0.95 -7.67
C GLY A 132 -34.42 -0.66 -7.34
N GLY A 133 -35.23 -0.32 -8.34
CA GLY A 133 -36.65 0.04 -8.11
C GLY A 133 -36.84 1.47 -7.61
N LYS A 134 -37.66 1.68 -6.55
CA LYS A 134 -38.04 3.00 -6.02
C LYS A 134 -36.96 3.71 -5.19
N THR A 135 -35.87 3.03 -4.83
CA THR A 135 -34.80 3.58 -3.97
C THR A 135 -33.45 3.58 -4.70
N VAL A 136 -32.71 4.68 -4.55
CA VAL A 136 -31.33 4.79 -5.03
C VAL A 136 -30.42 4.17 -3.97
N MET A 137 -29.88 2.98 -4.25
CA MET A 137 -28.84 2.38 -3.40
C MET A 137 -27.48 2.95 -3.81
N ARG A 138 -26.70 3.43 -2.83
CA ARG A 138 -25.26 3.70 -3.01
C ARG A 138 -24.51 2.40 -2.76
N ARG A 139 -23.95 1.81 -3.81
CA ARG A 139 -23.01 0.68 -3.71
C ARG A 139 -21.59 1.21 -3.72
N ILE A 140 -20.69 0.55 -3.00
CA ILE A 140 -19.26 0.89 -3.03
C ILE A 140 -18.68 0.44 -4.38
N ALA A 141 -17.97 1.32 -5.08
CA ALA A 141 -17.18 0.94 -6.24
C ALA A 141 -16.03 0.03 -5.79
N GLY A 142 -16.11 -1.24 -6.15
CA GLY A 142 -15.17 -2.27 -5.68
C GLY A 142 -13.85 -2.34 -6.43
N ASN A 143 -13.73 -1.72 -7.60
CA ASN A 143 -12.54 -1.85 -8.44
C ASN A 143 -11.54 -0.73 -8.13
N PHE A 144 -10.30 -1.13 -7.83
CA PHE A 144 -9.21 -0.23 -7.50
C PHE A 144 -7.97 -0.59 -8.31
N ASN A 145 -7.19 0.43 -8.66
CA ASN A 145 -5.80 0.25 -9.06
C ASN A 145 -4.91 0.57 -7.86
N ALA A 146 -3.84 -0.18 -7.71
CA ALA A 146 -2.92 -0.09 -6.60
C ALA A 146 -1.49 -0.03 -7.18
N VAL A 147 -0.84 1.12 -7.12
CA VAL A 147 0.50 1.32 -7.70
C VAL A 147 1.49 1.56 -6.58
N PHE A 148 2.55 0.75 -6.52
CA PHE A 148 3.56 0.82 -5.47
C PHE A 148 4.98 0.84 -6.03
N HIS A 149 5.86 1.57 -5.36
CA HIS A 149 7.27 1.66 -5.69
C HIS A 149 8.12 1.18 -4.51
N GLY A 150 8.99 0.21 -4.82
CA GLY A 150 10.00 -0.32 -3.91
C GLY A 150 11.41 0.14 -4.26
N LEU A 151 12.25 0.22 -3.24
CA LEU A 151 13.69 0.32 -3.38
C LEU A 151 14.35 -0.47 -2.26
N GLN A 152 15.06 -1.55 -2.61
CA GLN A 152 15.88 -2.33 -1.66
C GLN A 152 15.08 -2.77 -0.43
N GLY A 153 13.93 -3.42 -0.67
CA GLY A 153 13.06 -3.93 0.40
C GLY A 153 12.33 -2.86 1.21
N ASN A 154 12.38 -1.59 0.79
CA ASN A 154 11.65 -0.50 1.40
C ASN A 154 10.59 0.06 0.44
N LEU A 155 9.41 0.35 0.96
CA LEU A 155 8.38 1.04 0.22
C LEU A 155 8.64 2.55 0.24
N VAL A 156 8.75 3.12 -0.96
CA VAL A 156 9.12 4.53 -1.17
C VAL A 156 7.89 5.38 -1.47
N SER A 157 6.99 4.86 -2.31
CA SER A 157 5.73 5.53 -2.64
C SER A 157 4.65 4.51 -2.99
N GLY A 158 3.40 4.95 -2.94
CA GLY A 158 2.28 4.18 -3.43
C GLY A 158 0.98 4.95 -3.43
N SER A 159 0.03 4.48 -4.22
CA SER A 159 -1.30 5.05 -4.34
C SER A 159 -2.32 3.97 -4.61
N ILE A 160 -3.54 4.17 -4.11
CA ILE A 160 -4.70 3.34 -4.43
C ILE A 160 -5.83 4.27 -4.86
N TYR A 161 -6.44 4.01 -6.01
CA TYR A 161 -7.49 4.85 -6.57
C TYR A 161 -8.58 4.01 -7.24
N PRO A 162 -9.85 4.47 -7.18
CA PRO A 162 -10.98 3.72 -7.73
C PRO A 162 -10.99 3.77 -9.26
N VAL A 163 -11.55 2.72 -9.87
CA VAL A 163 -11.78 2.63 -11.31
C VAL A 163 -13.28 2.74 -11.57
N MET A 164 -13.70 3.85 -12.18
CA MET A 164 -15.12 4.23 -12.26
C MET A 164 -15.91 3.54 -13.38
N ASP A 165 -15.24 3.09 -14.44
CA ASP A 165 -15.88 2.60 -15.67
C ASP A 165 -15.84 1.07 -15.82
N GLN A 166 -15.58 0.34 -14.73
CA GLN A 166 -15.57 -1.12 -14.75
C GLN A 166 -16.85 -1.72 -14.17
N PRO A 167 -17.28 -2.91 -14.67
CA PRO A 167 -18.39 -3.64 -14.08
C PRO A 167 -18.15 -3.78 -12.58
N LEU A 168 -19.12 -3.35 -11.79
CA LEU A 168 -19.03 -3.52 -10.35
C LEU A 168 -19.05 -5.01 -10.02
N PRO A 169 -18.16 -5.50 -9.16
CA PRO A 169 -18.31 -6.84 -8.63
C PRO A 169 -19.67 -6.93 -7.93
N GLU A 170 -20.38 -8.04 -8.16
CA GLU A 170 -21.75 -8.19 -7.68
C GLU A 170 -21.79 -8.08 -6.15
N THR A 171 -22.54 -7.08 -5.64
CA THR A 171 -22.90 -7.04 -4.22
C THR A 171 -24.00 -8.08 -4.00
N VAL A 172 -23.60 -9.29 -3.65
CA VAL A 172 -24.53 -10.38 -3.30
C VAL A 172 -24.66 -10.41 -1.78
N SER A 173 -25.89 -10.33 -1.27
CA SER A 173 -26.23 -10.66 0.13
C SER A 173 -25.40 -9.95 1.21
N GLY A 174 -25.25 -8.62 1.10
CA GLY A 174 -24.55 -7.84 2.14
C GLY A 174 -23.03 -8.02 2.14
N VAL A 175 -22.44 -8.48 1.04
CA VAL A 175 -20.98 -8.54 0.86
C VAL A 175 -20.56 -7.53 -0.21
N THR A 176 -19.59 -6.70 0.12
CA THR A 176 -18.93 -5.78 -0.80
C THR A 176 -17.59 -6.36 -1.19
N THR A 177 -17.41 -6.69 -2.47
CA THR A 177 -16.15 -7.19 -3.01
C THR A 177 -15.28 -6.04 -3.50
N MET A 178 -14.04 -6.00 -3.05
CA MET A 178 -13.00 -5.11 -3.57
C MET A 178 -12.02 -5.91 -4.42
N GLN A 179 -11.73 -5.42 -5.61
CA GLN A 179 -10.73 -5.96 -6.53
C GLN A 179 -9.65 -4.90 -6.74
N PHE A 180 -8.42 -5.23 -6.40
CA PHE A 180 -7.25 -4.38 -6.57
C PHE A 180 -6.40 -4.93 -7.72
N ASN A 181 -6.17 -4.14 -8.76
CA ASN A 181 -5.15 -4.44 -9.76
C ASN A 181 -3.84 -3.81 -9.30
N GLN A 182 -2.96 -4.63 -8.71
CA GLN A 182 -1.68 -4.16 -8.22
C GLN A 182 -0.63 -4.08 -9.33
N LYS A 183 0.08 -2.96 -9.38
CA LYS A 183 1.28 -2.72 -10.19
C LYS A 183 2.44 -2.32 -9.30
N TRP A 184 3.59 -2.96 -9.54
CA TRP A 184 4.82 -2.77 -8.82
C TRP A 184 5.92 -2.21 -9.72
N TYR A 185 6.67 -1.28 -9.18
CA TYR A 185 7.86 -0.73 -9.80
C TYR A 185 9.03 -0.80 -8.81
N GLU A 186 10.16 -1.33 -9.24
CA GLU A 186 11.39 -1.36 -8.43
C GLU A 186 12.35 -0.28 -8.96
N GLY A 187 12.97 0.47 -8.05
CA GLY A 187 13.99 1.48 -8.39
C GLY A 187 13.50 2.92 -8.33
N THR A 188 14.40 3.87 -8.63
CA THR A 188 14.19 5.31 -8.46
C THR A 188 13.42 6.00 -9.60
N GLY A 189 12.78 5.24 -10.50
CA GLY A 189 11.97 5.80 -11.59
C GLY A 189 12.73 6.70 -12.60
N LEU A 190 14.05 6.76 -12.48
CA LEU A 190 14.97 7.52 -13.33
C LEU A 190 16.16 6.63 -13.67
N SER A 191 15.98 5.76 -14.66
CA SER A 191 17.05 5.09 -15.38
C SER A 191 16.65 4.95 -16.84
#